data_AF-A0A094M976-F1
#
_entry.id   AF-A0A094M976-F1
#
_cell.length_a   1.000
_cell.length_b   1.000
_cell.length_c   1.000
_cell.angle_alpha   90.00
_cell.angle_beta   90.00
_cell.angle_gamma   90.00
#
_symmetry.space_group_name_H-M   'P 1'
#
loop_
_entity.id
_entity.type
_entity.pdbx_description
1 polymer ?
#
loop_
_entity_poly.entity_id
_entity_poly.type
_entity_poly.pdbx_seq_one_letter_code
_entity_poly.pdbx_strand_id
1 'polypeptide(L)'
;MASKIILERFLWFHSEIKDLSNKVSVRNIEYSKTEVCLCFSKDVSSWIAGQAWHPAQKTRTEKNGRLCLTIPVADFREIKREILKYGSQVEVLSPRELQNEIRKEIEKMGKV
;
A
#
# COMPACT_ATOMS: atom_id res chain seq x y z
N MET A 1 -7.32 -5.97 14.35
CA MET A 1 -7.97 -4.86 13.60
C MET A 1 -7.18 -4.61 12.32
N ALA A 2 -7.75 -4.93 11.16
CA ALA A 2 -7.20 -4.51 9.88
C ALA A 2 -7.08 -2.99 9.88
N SER A 3 -6.01 -2.44 9.30
CA SER A 3 -5.90 -0.98 9.16
C SER A 3 -7.00 -0.52 8.19
N LYS A 4 -8.16 -0.14 8.75
CA LYS A 4 -9.35 0.37 8.05
C LYS A 4 -9.05 1.61 7.18
N ILE A 5 -7.87 2.19 7.33
CA ILE A 5 -7.48 3.48 6.77
C ILE A 5 -7.40 3.45 5.24
N ILE A 6 -6.92 2.36 4.63
CA ILE A 6 -6.80 2.29 3.15
C ILE A 6 -8.17 1.98 2.50
N LEU A 7 -9.00 1.13 3.11
CA LEU A 7 -10.32 0.77 2.57
C LEU A 7 -11.36 1.89 2.71
N GLU A 8 -11.45 2.52 3.87
CA GLU A 8 -12.48 3.54 4.10
C GLU A 8 -12.22 4.81 3.30
N ARG A 9 -10.94 5.18 3.12
CA ARG A 9 -10.55 6.29 2.24
C ARG A 9 -10.76 5.96 0.77
N PHE A 10 -10.54 4.71 0.35
CA PHE A 10 -10.75 4.30 -1.04
C PHE A 10 -12.24 4.25 -1.43
N LEU A 11 -13.11 3.67 -0.58
CA LEU A 11 -14.53 3.53 -0.88
C LEU A 11 -15.30 4.86 -0.81
N TRP A 12 -14.96 5.73 0.15
CA TRP A 12 -15.55 7.07 0.23
C TRP A 12 -15.12 7.95 -0.97
N PHE A 13 -13.83 7.98 -1.28
CA PHE A 13 -13.27 8.83 -2.36
C PHE A 13 -13.70 8.38 -3.77
N HIS A 14 -13.92 7.08 -4.02
CA HIS A 14 -14.43 6.61 -5.32
C HIS A 14 -15.95 6.87 -5.50
N SER A 15 -16.71 6.90 -4.40
CA SER A 15 -18.14 7.24 -4.48
C SER A 15 -18.34 8.72 -4.83
N GLU A 16 -17.53 9.60 -4.24
CA GLU A 16 -17.61 11.05 -4.42
C GLU A 16 -17.04 11.50 -5.78
N ILE A 17 -15.96 10.86 -6.28
CA ILE A 17 -15.41 11.15 -7.62
C ILE A 17 -16.36 10.74 -8.74
N LYS A 18 -17.10 9.62 -8.60
CA LYS A 18 -18.11 9.25 -9.59
C LYS A 18 -19.25 10.27 -9.67
N ASP A 19 -19.65 10.83 -8.52
CA ASP A 19 -20.75 11.79 -8.45
C ASP A 19 -20.32 13.20 -8.93
N LEU A 20 -19.08 13.60 -8.65
CA LEU A 20 -18.50 14.86 -9.11
C LEU A 20 -18.18 14.88 -10.61
N SER A 21 -17.84 13.73 -11.21
CA SER A 21 -17.60 13.61 -12.66
C SER A 21 -18.83 13.97 -13.52
N ASN A 22 -20.04 13.91 -12.95
CA ASN A 22 -21.28 14.24 -13.66
C ASN A 22 -21.73 15.70 -13.48
N LYS A 23 -21.10 16.48 -12.59
CA LYS A 23 -21.54 17.86 -12.25
C LYS A 23 -20.55 18.97 -12.59
N VAL A 24 -19.28 18.66 -12.81
CA VAL A 24 -18.26 19.65 -13.13
C VAL A 24 -17.43 19.13 -14.29
N SER A 25 -17.15 19.99 -15.29
CA SER A 25 -16.17 19.74 -16.36
C SER A 25 -14.76 19.75 -15.76
N VAL A 26 -14.48 18.80 -14.86
CA VAL A 26 -13.15 18.58 -14.31
C VAL A 26 -12.39 17.85 -15.40
N ARG A 27 -11.46 18.54 -16.06
CA ARG A 27 -10.46 17.89 -16.91
C ARG A 27 -9.90 16.71 -16.13
N ASN A 28 -10.06 15.50 -16.66
CA ASN A 28 -9.56 14.26 -16.08
C ASN A 28 -8.08 14.43 -15.68
N ILE A 29 -7.83 14.78 -14.42
CA ILE A 29 -6.49 14.63 -13.83
C ILE A 29 -6.40 13.13 -13.58
N GLU A 30 -5.85 12.43 -14.56
CA GLU A 30 -5.52 11.02 -14.43
C GLU A 30 -4.45 10.92 -13.34
N TYR A 31 -4.87 10.66 -12.09
CA TYR A 31 -3.96 10.44 -10.99
C TYR A 31 -3.11 9.22 -11.34
N SER A 32 -1.83 9.46 -11.67
CA SER A 32 -0.86 8.40 -11.92
C SER A 32 -0.78 7.51 -10.68
N LYS A 33 -1.26 6.27 -10.81
CA LYS A 33 -1.20 5.27 -9.76
C LYS A 33 0.12 4.53 -9.89
N THR A 34 0.92 4.56 -8.83
CA THR A 34 2.17 3.80 -8.78
C THR A 34 1.88 2.42 -8.22
N GLU A 35 2.30 1.36 -8.93
CA GLU A 35 2.18 -0.01 -8.41
C GLU A 35 3.29 -0.28 -7.39
N VAL A 36 2.90 -0.75 -6.20
CA VAL A 36 3.79 -1.13 -5.10
C VAL A 36 3.73 -2.62 -4.90
N CYS A 37 4.90 -3.26 -4.75
CA CYS A 37 5.01 -4.68 -4.42
C CYS A 37 5.75 -4.84 -3.09
N LEU A 38 5.08 -5.47 -2.13
CA LEU A 38 5.60 -5.78 -0.80
C LEU A 38 5.74 -7.29 -0.64
N CYS A 39 6.75 -7.75 0.08
CA CYS A 39 6.92 -9.16 0.44
C CYS A 39 6.97 -9.31 1.96
N PHE A 40 6.04 -10.07 2.51
CA PHE A 40 5.89 -10.29 3.94
C PHE A 40 6.51 -11.62 4.38
N SER A 41 7.07 -11.64 5.58
CA SER A 41 7.61 -12.86 6.19
C SER A 41 6.50 -13.91 6.41
N LYS A 42 6.90 -15.17 6.51
CA LYS A 42 5.98 -16.30 6.74
C LYS A 42 5.11 -16.09 8.00
N ASP A 43 5.68 -15.51 9.05
CA ASP A 43 5.04 -15.37 10.36
C ASP A 43 3.79 -14.47 10.31
N VAL A 44 3.77 -13.46 9.44
CA VAL A 44 2.63 -12.56 9.26
C VAL A 44 1.81 -12.86 8.00
N SER A 45 2.31 -13.73 7.10
CA SER A 45 1.70 -13.97 5.79
C SER A 45 0.24 -14.43 5.86
N SER A 46 -0.11 -15.31 6.81
CA SER A 46 -1.51 -15.77 6.98
C SER A 46 -2.45 -14.61 7.34
N TRP A 47 -2.00 -13.70 8.19
CA TRP A 47 -2.78 -12.51 8.58
C TRP A 47 -2.91 -11.52 7.42
N ILE A 48 -1.83 -11.26 6.68
CA ILE A 48 -1.84 -10.35 5.53
C ILE A 48 -2.76 -10.89 4.42
N ALA A 49 -2.76 -12.22 4.18
CA ALA A 49 -3.61 -12.84 3.17
C ALA A 49 -5.11 -12.64 3.44
N GLY A 50 -5.51 -12.53 4.71
CA GLY A 50 -6.89 -12.26 5.10
C GLY A 50 -7.31 -10.79 5.02
N GLN A 51 -6.40 -9.87 4.65
CA GLN A 51 -6.68 -8.44 4.62
C GLN A 51 -7.04 -7.96 3.21
N ALA A 52 -8.07 -7.13 3.15
CA ALA A 52 -8.34 -6.27 2.01
C ALA A 52 -7.60 -4.93 2.20
N TRP A 53 -6.52 -4.76 1.45
CA TRP A 53 -5.72 -3.52 1.36
C TRP A 53 -6.25 -2.62 0.26
N HIS A 54 -6.59 -3.18 -0.90
CA HIS A 54 -7.07 -2.42 -2.06
C HIS A 54 -7.91 -3.32 -2.98
N PRO A 55 -8.98 -2.84 -3.63
CA PRO A 55 -9.82 -3.70 -4.48
C PRO A 55 -9.10 -4.33 -5.66
N ALA A 56 -8.10 -3.64 -6.21
CA ALA A 56 -7.22 -4.16 -7.27
C ALA A 56 -5.95 -4.87 -6.74
N GLN A 57 -5.93 -5.30 -5.47
CA GLN A 57 -4.76 -5.99 -4.92
C GLN A 57 -4.54 -7.35 -5.59
N LYS A 58 -3.28 -7.76 -5.67
CA LYS A 58 -2.87 -9.11 -6.11
C LYS A 58 -1.98 -9.72 -5.04
N THR A 59 -2.17 -10.98 -4.74
CA THR A 59 -1.37 -11.71 -3.74
C THR A 59 -0.76 -12.97 -4.35
N ARG A 60 0.48 -13.27 -3.99
CA ARG A 60 1.17 -14.52 -4.36
C ARG A 60 1.91 -15.07 -3.16
N THR A 61 1.60 -16.29 -2.77
CA THR A 61 2.36 -17.02 -1.75
C THR A 61 3.53 -17.75 -2.39
N GLU A 62 4.73 -17.56 -1.85
CA GLU A 62 5.95 -18.23 -2.30
C GLU A 62 6.09 -19.62 -1.65
N LYS A 63 6.93 -20.49 -2.24
CA LYS A 63 7.19 -21.85 -1.72
C LYS A 63 7.75 -21.86 -0.29
N ASN A 64 8.44 -20.79 0.11
CA ASN A 64 9.00 -20.61 1.45
C ASN A 64 7.96 -20.12 2.49
N GLY A 65 6.71 -19.87 2.07
CA GLY A 65 5.63 -19.39 2.92
C GLY A 65 5.52 -17.87 3.06
N ARG A 66 6.37 -17.08 2.37
CA ARG A 66 6.25 -15.62 2.28
C ARG A 66 5.08 -15.23 1.38
N LEU A 67 4.53 -14.03 1.60
CA LEU A 67 3.43 -13.49 0.81
C LEU A 67 3.83 -12.19 0.13
N CYS A 68 3.78 -12.18 -1.21
CA CYS A 68 3.92 -10.97 -2.01
C CYS A 68 2.55 -10.33 -2.22
N LEU A 69 2.41 -9.04 -1.88
CA LEU A 69 1.22 -8.21 -2.08
C LEU A 69 1.55 -7.10 -3.07
N THR A 70 0.77 -6.98 -4.14
CA THR A 70 0.87 -5.90 -5.11
C THR A 70 -0.39 -5.05 -5.06
N ILE A 71 -0.24 -3.75 -4.86
CA ILE A 71 -1.35 -2.78 -4.80
C ILE A 71 -0.99 -1.48 -5.54
N PRO A 72 -1.94 -0.85 -6.25
CA PRO A 72 -1.75 0.51 -6.73
C PRO A 72 -1.94 1.50 -5.58
N VAL A 73 -1.08 2.51 -5.52
CA VAL A 73 -1.17 3.61 -4.56
C VAL A 73 -1.16 4.96 -5.28
N ALA A 74 -1.89 5.94 -4.75
CA ALA A 74 -1.86 7.31 -5.26
C ALA A 74 -0.59 8.06 -4.83
N ASP A 75 -0.08 7.74 -3.64
CA ASP A 75 1.18 8.25 -3.10
C ASP A 75 1.72 7.31 -2.01
N PHE A 76 2.95 7.56 -1.55
CA PHE A 76 3.61 6.67 -0.58
C PHE A 76 3.31 6.95 0.89
N ARG A 77 2.58 8.00 1.26
CA ARG A 77 2.46 8.41 2.68
C ARG A 77 1.80 7.33 3.54
N GLU A 78 0.72 6.73 3.06
CA GLU A 78 -0.02 5.71 3.81
C GLU A 78 0.73 4.37 3.81
N ILE A 79 1.22 3.95 2.65
CA ILE A 79 1.92 2.66 2.54
C ILE A 79 3.23 2.67 3.33
N LYS A 80 3.93 3.80 3.43
CA LYS A 80 5.12 3.92 4.28
C LYS A 80 4.82 3.62 5.75
N ARG A 81 3.70 4.13 6.28
CA ARG A 81 3.31 3.86 7.67
C ARG A 81 2.99 2.39 7.90
N GLU A 82 2.28 1.75 6.97
CA GLU A 82 2.02 0.32 7.07
C GLU A 82 3.32 -0.49 6.98
N ILE A 83 4.25 -0.13 6.09
CA ILE A 83 5.56 -0.80 6.01
C ILE A 83 6.31 -0.70 7.34
N LEU A 84 6.44 0.51 7.89
CA LEU A 84 7.19 0.74 9.14
C LEU A 84 6.55 0.04 10.35
N LYS A 85 5.22 -0.08 10.38
CA LYS A 85 4.48 -0.83 11.41
C LYS A 85 4.87 -2.31 11.47
N TYR A 86 5.15 -2.94 10.33
CA TYR A 86 5.59 -4.35 10.29
C TYR A 86 7.11 -4.50 10.48
N GLY A 87 7.88 -3.43 10.30
CA GLY A 87 9.33 -3.42 10.53
C GLY A 87 10.05 -4.43 9.62
N SER A 88 10.93 -5.26 10.21
CA SER A 88 11.71 -6.27 9.49
C SER A 88 10.89 -7.41 8.87
N GLN A 89 9.59 -7.50 9.16
CA GLN A 89 8.71 -8.54 8.63
C GLN A 89 8.16 -8.22 7.23
N VAL A 90 8.50 -7.06 6.67
CA VAL A 90 8.09 -6.64 5.32
C VAL A 90 9.27 -6.06 4.54
N GLU A 91 9.31 -6.39 3.26
CA GLU A 91 10.30 -5.90 2.31
C GLU A 91 9.58 -5.18 1.16
N VAL A 92 10.12 -4.04 0.71
CA VAL A 92 9.63 -3.34 -0.47
C VAL A 92 10.36 -3.86 -1.70
N LEU A 93 9.68 -4.63 -2.55
CA LEU A 93 10.25 -5.12 -3.80
C LEU A 93 10.21 -4.05 -4.90
N SER A 94 9.14 -3.26 -4.96
CA SER A 94 9.01 -2.15 -5.91
C SER A 94 8.03 -1.08 -5.39
N PRO A 95 8.15 0.18 -5.87
CA PRO A 95 9.22 0.72 -6.71
C PRO A 95 10.48 1.08 -5.91
N ARG A 96 11.60 1.32 -6.61
CA ARG A 96 12.87 1.75 -5.99
C ARG A 96 12.76 3.06 -5.21
N GLU A 97 11.89 3.96 -5.65
CA GLU A 97 11.63 5.21 -4.94
C GLU A 97 11.10 4.96 -3.52
N LEU A 98 10.13 4.04 -3.38
CA LEU A 98 9.59 3.67 -2.07
C LEU A 98 10.64 2.99 -1.18
N GLN A 99 11.51 2.14 -1.76
CA GLN A 99 12.64 1.57 -1.01
C GLN A 99 13.55 2.67 -0.42
N ASN A 100 13.85 3.69 -1.22
CA ASN A 100 14.70 4.81 -0.80
C ASN A 100 14.03 5.64 0.30
N GLU A 101 12.73 5.91 0.18
CA GLU A 101 11.97 6.62 1.20
C GLU A 101 11.92 5.88 2.54
N ILE A 102 11.74 4.56 2.51
CA ILE A 102 11.77 3.73 3.73
C ILE A 102 13.16 3.72 4.36
N ARG A 103 14.22 3.57 3.56
CA ARG A 103 15.61 3.60 4.05
C ARG A 103 15.92 4.90 4.77
N LYS A 104 15.58 6.05 4.17
CA LYS A 104 15.75 7.37 4.78
C LYS A 104 15.00 7.48 6.10
N GLU A 105 13.79 6.92 6.18
CA GLU A 105 13.00 7.00 7.41
C GLU A 105 13.61 6.13 8.52
N ILE A 106 14.07 4.92 8.21
CA ILE A 106 14.80 4.05 9.15
C ILE A 106 16.08 4.73 9.66
N GLU A 107 16.85 5.37 8.77
CA GLU A 107 18.06 6.13 9.15
C GLU A 107 17.75 7.27 10.13
N LYS A 108 16.60 7.95 10.01
CA LYS A 108 16.18 8.97 10.98
C LYS A 108 15.78 8.34 12.31
N MET A 109 15.10 7.20 12.29
CA MET A 109 14.68 6.50 13.50
C MET A 109 15.88 6.03 14.34
N GLY A 110 16.99 5.64 13.72
CA GLY A 110 18.21 5.23 14.43
C GLY A 110 18.98 6.35 15.14
N LYS A 111 18.47 7.60 15.12
CA LYS A 111 19.07 8.75 15.83
C LYS A 111 18.47 8.99 17.21
N VAL A 112 17.62 8.07 17.68
CA VAL A 112 17.07 8.05 19.05
C VAL A 112 17.95 7.21 19.97
#